data_AF-A0A955QML7-F1
#
_entry.id   AF-A0A955QML7-F1
#
_cell.length_a   1.000
_cell.length_b   1.000
_cell.length_c   1.000
_cell.angle_alpha   90.00
_cell.angle_beta   90.00
_cell.angle_gamma   90.00
#
_symmetry.space_group_name_H-M   'P 1'
#
loop_
_entity.id
_entity.type
_entity.pdbx_description
1 polymer ?
#
loop_
_entity_poly.entity_id
_entity_poly.type
_entity_poly.pdbx_seq_one_letter_code
_entity_poly.pdbx_strand_id
1 'polypeptide(L)'
;MKIKHFVLLSLLVTVCSPAVGHSYEKIKCAGITQKWGSNSVQMRASGTGFPAGPWRNALTESINLWNQNPSKFTFTLSYNEPGVGKGNFQNEVWWTDNLNAPAVAYYWYTCLTGHLVEADVVFRNTTP
;
A
#
# COMPACT_ATOMS: atom_id res chain seq x y z
N MET A 1 29.82 -60.74 -14.14
CA MET A 1 30.12 -59.44 -13.49
C MET A 1 29.02 -58.45 -13.90
N LYS A 2 28.14 -58.04 -12.98
CA LYS A 2 26.92 -57.27 -13.28
C LYS A 2 27.18 -55.77 -13.13
N ILE A 3 27.08 -55.02 -14.23
CA ILE A 3 27.08 -53.54 -14.19
C ILE A 3 25.66 -53.11 -13.80
N LYS A 4 25.49 -52.72 -12.53
CA LYS A 4 24.22 -52.21 -12.01
C LYS A 4 24.08 -50.74 -12.46
N HIS A 5 22.99 -50.48 -13.17
CA HIS A 5 22.54 -49.14 -13.51
C HIS A 5 22.21 -48.40 -12.21
N PHE A 6 23.05 -47.46 -11.81
CA PHE A 6 22.74 -46.51 -10.74
C PHE A 6 22.27 -45.22 -11.41
N VAL A 7 21.00 -45.22 -11.82
CA VAL A 7 20.28 -44.00 -12.18
C VAL A 7 20.17 -43.18 -10.89
N LEU A 8 21.04 -42.18 -10.76
CA LEU A 8 20.99 -41.19 -9.69
C LEU A 8 19.77 -40.31 -9.95
N LEU A 9 18.61 -40.73 -9.43
CA LEU A 9 17.39 -39.95 -9.40
C LEU A 9 17.57 -38.84 -8.37
N SER A 10 18.22 -37.74 -8.78
CA SER A 10 18.28 -36.51 -7.99
C SER A 10 16.87 -35.95 -7.87
N LEU A 11 16.24 -36.23 -6.73
CA LEU A 11 14.95 -35.71 -6.33
C LEU A 11 15.07 -34.19 -6.17
N LEU A 12 14.70 -33.45 -7.22
CA LEU A 12 14.54 -32.00 -7.18
C LEU A 12 13.30 -31.69 -6.33
N VAL A 13 13.48 -31.57 -5.01
CA VAL A 13 12.46 -31.01 -4.13
C VAL A 13 12.46 -29.52 -4.37
N THR A 14 11.72 -29.08 -5.38
CA THR A 14 11.39 -27.67 -5.58
C THR A 14 10.61 -27.24 -4.34
N VAL A 15 11.28 -26.51 -3.44
CA VAL A 15 10.64 -25.87 -2.30
C VAL A 15 9.61 -24.91 -2.87
N CYS A 16 8.36 -25.35 -2.93
CA CYS A 16 7.22 -24.48 -3.14
C CYS A 16 7.13 -23.65 -1.86
N SER A 17 7.86 -22.54 -1.81
CA SER A 17 7.68 -21.56 -0.75
C SER A 17 6.20 -21.21 -0.71
N PRO A 18 5.52 -21.30 0.45
CA PRO A 18 4.14 -20.88 0.53
C PRO A 18 4.09 -19.41 0.11
N ALA A 19 3.30 -19.11 -0.92
CA ALA A 19 2.90 -17.74 -1.18
C ALA A 19 2.36 -17.19 0.15
N VAL A 20 3.01 -16.17 0.69
CA VAL A 20 2.63 -15.57 1.97
C VAL A 20 1.19 -15.10 1.83
N GLY A 21 0.26 -15.79 2.47
CA GLY A 21 -1.16 -15.44 2.45
C GLY A 21 -1.40 -14.35 3.47
N HIS A 22 -1.57 -13.11 3.03
CA HIS A 22 -2.01 -12.04 3.90
C HIS A 22 -3.54 -12.10 4.03
N SER A 23 -4.04 -12.08 5.27
CA SER A 23 -5.44 -11.82 5.53
C SER A 23 -5.78 -10.41 5.05
N TYR A 24 -6.86 -10.29 4.30
CA TYR A 24 -7.44 -9.00 3.94
C TYR A 24 -8.93 -9.05 4.21
N GLU A 25 -9.49 -7.90 4.57
CA GLU A 25 -10.92 -7.74 4.73
C GLU A 25 -11.47 -6.90 3.58
N LYS A 26 -12.67 -7.26 3.10
CA LYS A 26 -13.38 -6.46 2.12
C LYS A 26 -14.37 -5.56 2.83
N ILE A 27 -14.23 -4.26 2.63
CA ILE A 27 -15.24 -3.31 3.07
C ILE A 27 -16.42 -3.39 2.10
N LYS A 28 -17.63 -3.50 2.67
CA LYS A 28 -18.89 -3.47 1.92
C LYS A 28 -19.77 -2.32 2.42
N CYS A 29 -20.42 -1.64 1.49
CA CYS A 29 -21.52 -0.74 1.79
C CYS A 29 -22.73 -1.09 0.93
N ALA A 30 -23.91 -1.21 1.55
CA ALA A 30 -25.13 -1.66 0.88
C ALA A 30 -24.93 -2.96 0.06
N GLY A 31 -24.09 -3.88 0.55
CA GLY A 31 -23.73 -5.14 -0.14
C GLY A 31 -22.69 -5.01 -1.26
N ILE A 32 -22.33 -3.79 -1.68
CA ILE A 32 -21.36 -3.52 -2.74
C ILE A 32 -19.94 -3.51 -2.14
N THR A 33 -19.02 -4.26 -2.73
CA THR A 33 -17.60 -4.26 -2.33
C THR A 33 -16.95 -2.97 -2.79
N GLN A 34 -16.25 -2.30 -1.87
CA GLN A 34 -15.57 -1.03 -2.14
C GLN A 34 -14.20 -1.28 -2.77
N LYS A 35 -13.86 -0.53 -3.83
CA LYS A 35 -12.54 -0.55 -4.50
C LYS A 35 -12.20 0.83 -5.08
N TRP A 36 -10.97 1.04 -5.51
CA TRP A 36 -10.65 2.25 -6.29
C TRP A 36 -11.41 2.27 -7.62
N GLY A 37 -11.93 3.43 -8.00
CA GLY A 37 -12.62 3.63 -9.29
C GLY A 37 -11.68 3.67 -10.50
N SER A 38 -10.36 3.67 -10.26
CA SER A 38 -9.30 3.72 -11.26
C SER A 38 -8.23 2.66 -10.96
N ASN A 39 -7.48 2.29 -11.99
CA ASN A 39 -6.29 1.43 -11.89
C ASN A 39 -5.02 2.21 -11.50
N SER A 40 -5.11 3.53 -11.40
CA SER A 40 -4.04 4.39 -10.91
C SER A 40 -4.60 5.47 -9.99
N VAL A 41 -3.99 5.63 -8.83
CA VAL A 41 -4.38 6.59 -7.79
C VAL A 41 -3.17 7.40 -7.39
N GLN A 42 -3.32 8.72 -7.28
CA GLN A 42 -2.25 9.60 -6.80
C GLN A 42 -2.37 9.79 -5.30
N MET A 43 -1.25 9.56 -4.59
CA MET A 43 -1.01 9.98 -3.21
C MET A 43 -0.24 11.31 -3.20
N ARG A 44 -0.59 12.22 -2.29
CA ARG A 44 0.04 13.54 -2.15
C ARG A 44 0.71 13.67 -0.79
N ALA A 45 2.03 13.75 -0.79
CA ALA A 45 2.79 13.85 0.44
C ALA A 45 3.00 15.32 0.86
N SER A 46 2.61 15.61 2.10
CA SER A 46 2.84 16.93 2.72
C SER A 46 4.31 17.33 2.63
N GLY A 47 4.56 18.59 2.23
CA GLY A 47 5.92 19.14 2.22
C GLY A 47 6.59 19.16 3.59
N THR A 48 5.80 19.40 4.64
CA THR A 48 6.28 19.45 6.04
C THR A 48 6.63 18.06 6.58
N GLY A 49 5.80 17.05 6.28
CA GLY A 49 6.04 15.68 6.75
C GLY A 49 7.07 14.91 5.93
N PHE A 50 7.15 15.17 4.63
CA PHE A 50 8.02 14.44 3.71
C PHE A 50 8.91 15.38 2.87
N PRO A 51 9.74 16.24 3.50
CA PRO A 51 10.74 17.02 2.80
C PRO A 51 11.78 16.09 2.13
N ALA A 52 12.58 16.63 1.22
CA ALA A 52 13.66 15.86 0.61
C ALA A 52 14.60 15.28 1.70
N GLY A 53 14.83 13.97 1.68
CA GLY A 53 15.58 13.30 2.72
C GLY A 53 15.08 11.89 3.02
N PRO A 54 15.49 11.30 4.16
CA PRO A 54 15.23 9.90 4.49
C PRO A 54 13.75 9.52 4.47
N TRP A 55 12.87 10.40 4.98
CA TRP A 55 11.43 10.13 5.06
C TRP A 55 10.76 10.10 3.69
N ARG A 56 11.11 11.05 2.81
CA ARG A 56 10.70 11.03 1.41
C ARG A 56 11.21 9.78 0.68
N ASN A 57 12.46 9.40 0.93
CA ASN A 57 13.05 8.22 0.30
C ASN A 57 12.32 6.94 0.73
N ALA A 58 12.05 6.78 2.03
CA ALA A 58 11.30 5.65 2.57
C ALA A 58 9.86 5.59 2.03
N LEU A 59 9.17 6.73 1.91
CA LEU A 59 7.83 6.78 1.33
C LEU A 59 7.85 6.42 -0.17
N THR A 60 8.84 6.93 -0.93
CA THR A 60 9.05 6.56 -2.33
C THR A 60 9.27 5.05 -2.47
N GLU A 61 10.14 4.48 -1.64
CA GLU A 61 10.43 3.06 -1.62
C GLU A 61 9.18 2.23 -1.31
N SER A 62 8.37 2.65 -0.34
CA SER A 62 7.11 1.97 0.00
C SER A 62 6.14 1.92 -1.18
N ILE A 63 5.97 3.02 -1.92
CA ILE A 63 5.13 3.05 -3.13
C ILE A 63 5.74 2.19 -4.24
N ASN A 64 7.06 2.21 -4.42
CA ASN A 64 7.74 1.36 -5.41
C ASN A 64 7.57 -0.13 -5.10
N LEU A 65 7.69 -0.52 -3.83
CA LEU A 65 7.45 -1.90 -3.39
C LEU A 65 5.99 -2.30 -3.59
N TRP A 66 5.04 -1.41 -3.26
CA TRP A 66 3.63 -1.68 -3.54
C TRP A 66 3.38 -1.88 -5.03
N ASN A 67 3.95 -1.05 -5.89
CA ASN A 67 3.77 -1.12 -7.34
C ASN A 67 4.44 -2.33 -8.00
N GLN A 68 5.24 -3.12 -7.28
CA GLN A 68 5.72 -4.41 -7.74
C GLN A 68 4.65 -5.51 -7.63
N ASN A 69 3.47 -5.20 -7.07
CA ASN A 69 2.36 -6.13 -7.02
C ASN A 69 1.96 -6.58 -8.45
N PRO A 70 1.52 -7.84 -8.64
CA PRO A 70 1.21 -8.38 -9.97
C PRO A 70 -0.13 -7.89 -10.55
N SER A 71 -0.87 -7.04 -9.83
CA SER A 71 -2.16 -6.52 -10.32
C SER A 71 -1.98 -5.32 -11.24
N LYS A 72 -3.01 -5.00 -12.02
CA LYS A 72 -3.02 -3.80 -12.89
C LYS A 72 -3.38 -2.53 -12.10
N PHE A 73 -2.92 -2.42 -10.85
CA PHE A 73 -3.20 -1.29 -9.97
C PHE A 73 -1.91 -0.70 -9.42
N THR A 74 -1.79 0.63 -9.50
CA THR A 74 -0.60 1.36 -9.04
C THR A 74 -0.96 2.61 -8.24
N PHE A 75 -0.10 2.98 -7.30
CA PHE A 75 -0.09 4.31 -6.73
C PHE A 75 0.98 5.18 -7.40
N THR A 76 0.66 6.44 -7.67
CA THR A 76 1.66 7.48 -7.98
C THR A 76 1.81 8.39 -6.78
N LEU A 77 2.93 9.13 -6.71
CA LEU A 77 3.25 9.97 -5.56
C LEU A 77 3.69 11.35 -6.02
N SER A 78 3.07 12.39 -5.46
CA SER A 78 3.55 13.77 -5.53
C SER A 78 4.05 14.23 -4.16
N TYR A 79 4.87 15.27 -4.17
CA TYR A 79 5.49 15.84 -2.99
C TYR A 79 5.27 17.33 -2.91
N ASN A 80 5.59 17.89 -1.74
CA ASN A 80 5.45 19.32 -1.45
C ASN A 80 3.98 19.78 -1.52
N GLU A 81 3.06 18.91 -1.13
CA GLU A 81 1.65 19.28 -1.02
C GLU A 81 1.53 20.39 0.06
N PRO A 82 1.04 21.60 -0.31
CA PRO A 82 1.04 22.76 0.59
C PRO A 82 -0.05 22.68 1.66
N GLY A 83 -1.11 21.90 1.43
CA GLY A 83 -2.22 21.75 2.37
C GLY A 83 -2.67 20.31 2.41
N VAL A 84 -2.94 19.81 3.61
CA VAL A 84 -3.49 18.46 3.84
C VAL A 84 -4.71 18.57 4.73
N GLY A 85 -5.68 17.67 4.56
CA GLY A 85 -6.91 17.67 5.33
C GLY A 85 -7.85 16.55 4.94
N LYS A 86 -8.41 15.92 5.97
CA LYS A 86 -9.42 14.87 5.85
C LYS A 86 -10.72 15.37 5.21
N GLY A 87 -11.30 14.56 4.34
CA GLY A 87 -12.59 14.80 3.67
C GLY A 87 -12.50 15.80 2.52
N ASN A 88 -11.34 15.93 1.87
CA ASN A 88 -11.10 16.92 0.81
C ASN A 88 -11.04 16.32 -0.62
N PHE A 89 -11.39 15.03 -0.78
CA PHE A 89 -11.32 14.27 -2.04
C PHE A 89 -9.90 14.09 -2.61
N GLN A 90 -8.88 14.22 -1.78
CA GLN A 90 -7.49 14.00 -2.15
C GLN A 90 -6.91 12.87 -1.31
N ASN A 91 -6.12 11.99 -1.92
CA ASN A 91 -5.43 10.96 -1.14
C ASN A 91 -4.11 11.53 -0.63
N GLU A 92 -4.01 11.72 0.67
CA GLU A 92 -2.89 12.46 1.25
C GLU A 92 -2.11 11.62 2.26
N VAL A 93 -0.86 12.02 2.48
CA VAL A 93 0.00 11.42 3.50
C VAL A 93 0.79 12.49 4.23
N TRP A 94 0.67 12.52 5.55
CA TRP A 94 1.28 13.57 6.38
C TRP A 94 1.52 13.10 7.81
N TRP A 95 2.11 14.01 8.59
CA TRP A 95 2.44 13.81 10.00
C TRP A 95 1.62 14.72 10.90
N THR A 96 1.26 14.23 12.07
CA THR A 96 0.63 15.02 13.14
C THR A 96 1.08 14.51 14.50
N ASP A 97 1.06 15.35 15.52
CA ASP A 97 1.24 14.93 16.91
C ASP A 97 -0.07 14.47 17.57
N ASN A 98 -1.21 14.73 16.91
CA ASN A 98 -2.55 14.51 17.43
C ASN A 98 -3.19 13.18 16.98
N LEU A 99 -2.48 12.07 17.24
CA LEU A 99 -2.99 10.71 17.04
C LEU A 99 -2.60 9.82 18.20
N ASN A 100 -3.48 8.93 18.66
CA ASN A 100 -3.12 7.95 19.70
C ASN A 100 -2.36 6.74 19.16
N ALA A 101 -2.53 6.41 17.88
CA ALA A 101 -1.83 5.33 17.19
C ALA A 101 -0.61 5.85 16.41
N PRO A 102 0.42 5.03 16.12
CA PRO A 102 1.59 5.45 15.35
C PRO A 102 1.25 5.87 13.92
N ALA A 103 0.17 5.32 13.35
CA ALA A 103 -0.42 5.79 12.11
C ALA A 103 -1.89 5.38 12.04
N VAL A 104 -2.69 6.12 11.26
CA VAL A 104 -4.08 5.78 10.93
C VAL A 104 -4.30 5.99 9.45
N ALA A 105 -4.95 5.04 8.80
CA ALA A 105 -5.50 5.21 7.45
C ALA A 105 -6.99 5.55 7.56
N TYR A 106 -7.36 6.78 7.20
CA TYR A 106 -8.75 7.16 7.01
C TYR A 106 -9.13 6.95 5.55
N TYR A 107 -10.38 6.58 5.29
CA TYR A 107 -10.84 6.35 3.93
C TYR A 107 -12.31 6.72 3.80
N TRP A 108 -12.67 7.20 2.62
CA TRP A 108 -14.03 7.55 2.26
C TRP A 108 -14.42 6.84 0.97
N TYR A 109 -15.69 6.48 0.90
CA TYR A 109 -16.24 5.79 -0.25
C TYR A 109 -17.68 6.21 -0.49
N THR A 110 -18.13 6.02 -1.73
CA THR A 110 -19.53 6.19 -2.10
C THR A 110 -20.19 4.82 -2.23
N CYS A 111 -21.18 4.58 -1.37
CA CYS A 111 -21.97 3.35 -1.39
C CYS A 111 -22.72 3.13 -2.71
N LEU A 112 -22.99 4.20 -3.47
CA LEU A 112 -23.73 4.14 -4.72
C LEU A 112 -22.91 3.52 -5.86
N THR A 113 -21.62 3.85 -5.94
CA THR A 113 -20.75 3.34 -7.02
C THR A 113 -19.80 2.25 -6.56
N GLY A 114 -19.64 2.03 -5.25
CA GLY A 114 -18.67 1.09 -4.72
C GLY A 114 -17.23 1.60 -4.82
N HIS A 115 -17.03 2.91 -4.94
CA HIS A 115 -15.72 3.51 -5.15
C HIS A 115 -15.18 4.18 -3.90
N LEU A 116 -13.93 3.88 -3.56
CA LEU A 116 -13.11 4.73 -2.70
C LEU A 116 -12.88 6.05 -3.44
N VAL A 117 -13.11 7.16 -2.74
CA VAL A 117 -12.93 8.52 -3.25
C VAL A 117 -11.74 9.22 -2.61
N GLU A 118 -11.30 8.74 -1.45
CA GLU A 118 -10.26 9.35 -0.65
C GLU A 118 -9.64 8.31 0.29
N ALA A 119 -8.32 8.37 0.46
CA ALA A 119 -7.61 7.65 1.51
C ALA A 119 -6.44 8.49 2.03
N ASP A 120 -6.44 8.71 3.34
CA ASP A 120 -5.47 9.54 4.04
C ASP A 120 -4.66 8.69 5.00
N VAL A 121 -3.34 8.69 4.84
CA VAL A 121 -2.43 8.00 5.75
C VAL A 121 -1.76 9.03 6.64
N VAL A 122 -2.13 9.03 7.92
CA VAL A 122 -1.66 10.01 8.88
C VAL A 122 -0.73 9.33 9.88
N PHE A 123 0.53 9.72 9.90
CA PHE A 123 1.50 9.22 10.87
C PHE A 123 1.54 10.11 12.10
N ARG A 124 1.65 9.50 13.28
CA ARG A 124 1.99 10.23 14.49
C ARG A 124 3.48 10.57 14.43
N ASN A 125 3.80 11.86 14.44
CA ASN A 125 5.16 12.33 14.66
C ASN A 125 5.16 13.37 15.79
N THR A 126 6.01 13.14 16.79
CA THR A 126 6.25 14.05 17.91
C THR A 126 7.67 14.60 17.93
N THR A 127 8.52 14.21 16.97
CA THR A 127 9.85 14.80 16.83
C THR A 127 9.74 16.10 16.05
N PRO A 128 10.40 17.18 16.51
CA PRO A 128 10.42 18.48 15.81
C PRO A 128 10.91 18.40 14.37
#